data_AF-A0A2G6C2B0-F1
#
_entry.id   AF-A0A2G6C2B0-F1
#
_cell.length_a   1.000
_cell.length_b   1.000
_cell.length_c   1.000
_cell.angle_alpha   90.00
_cell.angle_beta   90.00
_cell.angle_gamma   90.00
#
_symmetry.space_group_name_H-M   'P 1'
#
loop_
_entity.id
_entity.type
_entity.pdbx_description
1 polymer ?
#
loop_
_entity_poly.entity_id
_entity_poly.type
_entity_poly.pdbx_seq_one_letter_code
_entity_poly.pdbx_strand_id
1 'polypeptide(L)'
;MVKKHASGFMNFVREQGVVGLAVGLAIGAAAGDTVKQLVEGMINPIISLIVGSQEGLMAAKWTVEIGDRSADFMWGAVISSLITLIATALVIYYIIHLAKLDRLDKK
;
A
#
# COMPACT_ATOMS: atom_id res chain seq x y z
N MET A 1 -22.16 -1.58 -37.00
CA MET A 1 -22.36 -2.20 -35.67
C MET A 1 -21.40 -1.66 -34.60
N VAL A 2 -20.08 -1.59 -34.84
CA VAL A 2 -19.06 -1.16 -33.86
C VAL A 2 -19.29 0.24 -33.24
N LYS A 3 -19.72 1.24 -34.03
CA LYS A 3 -19.97 2.61 -33.54
C LYS A 3 -21.08 2.70 -32.47
N LYS A 4 -22.06 1.79 -32.48
CA LYS A 4 -23.18 1.78 -31.52
C LYS A 4 -22.75 1.31 -30.13
N HIS A 5 -21.82 0.36 -30.08
CA HIS A 5 -21.28 -0.17 -28.82
C HIS A 5 -20.28 0.81 -28.18
N ALA A 6 -19.42 1.45 -28.97
CA ALA A 6 -18.48 2.46 -28.46
C ALA A 6 -19.19 3.70 -27.90
N SER A 7 -20.25 4.15 -28.58
CA SER A 7 -21.12 5.23 -28.08
C SER A 7 -21.84 4.83 -26.79
N GLY A 8 -22.41 3.62 -26.73
CA GLY A 8 -23.07 3.10 -25.51
C GLY A 8 -22.12 2.99 -24.31
N PHE A 9 -20.88 2.56 -24.56
CA PHE A 9 -19.85 2.50 -23.50
C PHE A 9 -19.43 3.90 -23.02
N MET A 10 -19.24 4.86 -23.94
CA MET A 10 -18.89 6.23 -23.56
C MET A 10 -20.00 6.89 -22.73
N ASN A 11 -21.28 6.61 -23.05
CA ASN A 11 -22.41 7.06 -22.25
C ASN A 11 -22.43 6.40 -20.87
N PHE A 12 -22.20 5.09 -20.77
CA PHE A 12 -22.08 4.38 -19.50
C PHE A 12 -20.98 4.94 -18.60
N VAL A 13 -19.78 5.18 -19.15
CA VAL A 13 -18.64 5.76 -18.41
C VAL A 13 -18.98 7.14 -17.84
N ARG A 14 -19.77 7.94 -18.57
CA ARG A 14 -20.24 9.26 -18.13
C ARG A 14 -21.36 9.15 -17.08
N GLU A 15 -22.36 8.30 -17.31
CA GLU A 15 -23.51 8.12 -16.41
C GLU A 15 -23.12 7.49 -15.06
N GLN A 16 -22.18 6.55 -15.07
CA GLN A 16 -21.75 5.83 -13.87
C GLN A 16 -20.56 6.49 -13.15
N GLY A 17 -20.15 7.69 -13.58
CA GLY A 17 -19.06 8.43 -12.92
C GLY A 17 -17.70 7.71 -12.92
N VAL A 18 -17.50 6.73 -13.81
CA VAL A 18 -16.32 5.85 -13.85
C VAL A 18 -15.03 6.65 -14.02
N VAL A 19 -15.10 7.78 -14.72
CA VAL A 19 -13.95 8.70 -14.89
C VAL A 19 -13.47 9.24 -13.55
N GLY A 20 -14.38 9.66 -12.67
CA GLY A 20 -14.03 10.17 -11.34
C GLY A 20 -13.43 9.07 -10.46
N LEU A 21 -13.98 7.86 -10.52
CA LEU A 21 -13.43 6.69 -9.83
C LEU A 21 -12.03 6.34 -10.34
N ALA A 22 -11.82 6.34 -11.66
CA ALA A 22 -10.53 6.04 -12.27
C ALA A 22 -9.45 7.07 -11.88
N VAL A 23 -9.79 8.36 -11.90
CA VAL A 23 -8.87 9.43 -11.46
C VAL A 23 -8.58 9.32 -9.97
N GLY A 24 -9.61 9.08 -9.15
CA GLY A 24 -9.44 8.90 -7.69
C GLY A 24 -8.53 7.71 -7.35
N LEU A 25 -8.72 6.56 -8.02
CA LEU A 25 -7.85 5.40 -7.84
C LEU A 25 -6.42 5.68 -8.32
N ALA A 26 -6.24 6.33 -9.47
CA ALA A 26 -4.92 6.63 -10.01
C ALA A 26 -4.12 7.57 -9.08
N ILE A 27 -4.76 8.65 -8.60
CA ILE A 27 -4.13 9.57 -7.64
C ILE A 27 -3.90 8.88 -6.30
N GLY A 28 -4.88 8.09 -5.82
CA GLY A 28 -4.76 7.34 -4.57
C GLY A 28 -3.60 6.35 -4.58
N ALA A 29 -3.40 5.62 -5.68
CA ALA A 29 -2.27 4.72 -5.86
C ALA A 29 -0.94 5.48 -5.84
N ALA A 30 -0.81 6.56 -6.63
CA ALA A 30 0.42 7.36 -6.68
C ALA A 30 0.76 8.02 -5.33
N ALA A 31 -0.25 8.53 -4.60
CA ALA A 31 -0.09 9.06 -3.26
C ALA A 31 0.34 7.97 -2.28
N GLY A 32 -0.29 6.80 -2.33
CA GLY A 32 0.09 5.63 -1.53
C GLY A 32 1.55 5.21 -1.74
N ASP A 33 1.98 5.15 -3.00
CA ASP A 33 3.37 4.83 -3.36
C ASP A 33 4.36 5.86 -2.81
N THR A 34 4.02 7.15 -2.88
CA THR A 34 4.85 8.24 -2.34
C THR A 34 5.02 8.09 -0.82
N VAL A 35 3.93 7.80 -0.10
CA VAL A 35 4.01 7.60 1.36
C VAL A 35 4.79 6.34 1.68
N LYS A 36 4.60 5.25 0.93
CA LYS A 36 5.36 4.02 1.10
C LYS A 36 6.86 4.28 0.95
N GLN A 37 7.28 4.99 -0.09
CA GLN A 37 8.69 5.37 -0.28
C GLN A 37 9.22 6.25 0.87
N LEU A 38 8.41 7.16 1.40
CA LEU A 38 8.78 7.97 2.56
C LEU A 38 9.01 7.11 3.82
N VAL A 39 8.12 6.14 4.05
CA VAL A 39 8.24 5.17 5.15
C VAL A 39 9.47 4.31 4.97
N GLU A 40 9.68 3.76 3.78
CA GLU A 40 10.84 2.92 3.47
C GLU A 40 12.16 3.70 3.57
N GLY A 41 12.18 4.97 3.16
CA GLY A 41 13.39 5.80 3.20
C GLY A 41 13.72 6.38 4.58
N MET A 42 12.71 6.70 5.40
CA MET A 42 12.92 7.38 6.68
C MET A 42 12.66 6.51 7.90
N ILE A 43 11.62 5.66 7.86
CA ILE A 43 11.19 4.86 9.00
C ILE A 43 11.90 3.51 9.04
N ASN A 44 12.06 2.82 7.91
CA ASN A 44 12.74 1.52 7.90
C ASN A 44 14.18 1.58 8.46
N PRO A 45 15.01 2.62 8.19
CA PRO A 45 16.31 2.75 8.83
C PRO A 45 16.21 2.81 10.36
N ILE A 46 15.25 3.56 10.91
CA ILE A 46 15.03 3.67 12.36
C ILE A 46 14.62 2.31 12.94
N ILE A 47 13.71 1.62 12.27
CA ILE A 47 13.28 0.27 12.67
C ILE A 47 14.46 -0.70 12.59
N SER A 48 15.29 -0.61 11.55
CA SER A 48 16.46 -1.47 11.38
C SER A 48 17.53 -1.26 12.46
N LEU A 49 17.62 -0.04 13.01
CA LEU A 49 18.52 0.26 14.13
C LEU A 49 18.01 -0.32 15.46
N ILE A 50 16.69 -0.45 15.63
CA ILE A 50 16.06 -0.95 16.87
C ILE A 50 15.92 -2.47 16.85
N VAL A 51 15.50 -3.05 15.72
CA VAL A 51 15.12 -4.47 15.58
C VAL A 51 16.25 -5.30 14.95
N GLY A 52 17.27 -4.66 14.36
CA GLY A 52 18.30 -5.30 13.54
C GLY A 52 17.96 -5.27 12.05
N SER A 53 18.78 -5.91 11.20
CA SER A 53 18.61 -5.86 9.74
C SER A 53 17.21 -6.37 9.33
N GLN A 54 16.46 -5.54 8.60
CA GLN A 54 15.17 -5.91 8.02
C GLN A 54 15.30 -7.15 7.10
N GLU A 55 16.43 -7.28 6.42
CA GLU A 55 16.77 -8.46 5.61
C GLU A 55 16.86 -9.74 6.46
N GLY A 56 17.41 -9.67 7.67
CA GLY A 56 17.45 -10.80 8.60
C GLY A 56 16.06 -11.23 9.07
N LEU A 57 15.17 -10.26 9.33
CA LEU A 57 13.77 -10.56 9.64
C LEU A 57 13.07 -11.17 8.42
N MET A 58 13.24 -10.62 7.22
CA MET A 58 12.61 -11.15 6.00
C MET A 58 13.14 -12.54 5.60
N ALA A 59 14.41 -12.83 5.90
CA ALA A 59 15.03 -14.13 5.68
C ALA A 59 14.58 -15.20 6.68
N ALA A 60 13.87 -14.81 7.74
CA ALA A 60 13.33 -15.76 8.71
C ALA A 60 12.24 -16.62 8.05
N LYS A 61 12.59 -17.88 7.82
CA LYS A 61 11.74 -18.87 7.18
C LYS A 61 11.67 -20.14 8.01
N TRP A 62 10.53 -20.81 7.93
CA TRP A 62 10.37 -22.16 8.43
C TRP A 62 10.26 -23.09 7.22
N THR A 63 11.24 -23.95 7.01
CA THR A 63 11.17 -25.01 6.00
C THR A 63 10.46 -26.21 6.59
N VAL A 64 9.38 -26.65 5.95
CA VAL A 64 8.66 -27.89 6.28
C VAL A 64 8.90 -28.88 5.14
N GLU A 65 9.48 -30.02 5.46
CA GLU A 65 9.71 -31.12 4.51
C GLU A 65 8.77 -32.28 4.83
N ILE A 66 8.01 -32.72 3.82
CA ILE A 66 7.12 -33.88 3.89
C ILE A 66 7.44 -34.78 2.68
N GLY A 67 8.22 -35.84 2.89
CA GLY A 67 8.71 -36.71 1.82
C GLY A 67 9.67 -35.96 0.88
N ASP A 68 9.46 -36.07 -0.44
CA ASP A 68 10.25 -35.35 -1.46
C ASP A 68 9.79 -33.90 -1.71
N ARG A 69 8.94 -33.34 -0.84
CA ARG A 69 8.40 -31.97 -1.00
C ARG A 69 8.82 -31.09 0.16
N SER A 70 9.57 -30.04 -0.15
CA SER A 70 9.92 -28.95 0.77
C SER A 70 9.07 -27.70 0.50
N ALA A 71 8.55 -27.08 1.54
CA ALA A 71 7.88 -25.78 1.47
C ALA A 71 8.53 -24.79 2.45
N ASP A 72 8.90 -23.61 1.95
CA ASP A 72 9.48 -22.52 2.73
C ASP A 72 8.39 -21.53 3.16
N PHE A 73 8.09 -21.48 4.46
CA PHE A 73 7.17 -20.52 5.07
C PHE A 73 7.95 -19.28 5.53
N MET A 74 7.96 -18.23 4.71
CA MET A 74 8.62 -16.95 4.99
C MET A 74 7.81 -16.06 5.95
N TRP A 75 7.63 -16.51 7.19
CA TRP A 75 6.88 -15.76 8.21
C TRP A 75 7.50 -14.39 8.50
N GLY A 76 8.83 -14.29 8.35
CA GLY A 76 9.57 -13.06 8.51
C GLY A 76 9.15 -11.93 7.56
N ALA A 77 8.86 -12.28 6.30
CA ALA A 77 8.36 -11.33 5.31
C ALA A 77 6.95 -10.82 5.66
N VAL A 78 6.12 -11.65 6.30
CA VAL A 78 4.77 -11.27 6.75
C VAL A 78 4.85 -10.26 7.91
N ILE A 79 5.73 -10.50 8.89
CA ILE A 79 5.91 -9.54 9.99
C ILE A 79 6.49 -8.23 9.48
N SER A 80 7.48 -8.29 8.57
CA SER A 80 8.02 -7.08 7.94
C SER A 80 6.95 -6.27 7.21
N SER A 81 6.04 -6.92 6.47
CA SER A 81 4.99 -6.20 5.73
C SER A 81 3.95 -5.57 6.68
N LEU A 82 3.63 -6.22 7.80
CA LEU A 82 2.78 -5.64 8.84
C LEU A 82 3.42 -4.41 9.50
N ILE A 83 4.71 -4.46 9.77
CA ILE A 83 5.46 -3.31 10.29
C ILE A 83 5.38 -2.13 9.30
N THR A 84 5.66 -2.38 8.02
CA THR A 84 5.55 -1.36 6.97
C THR A 84 4.14 -0.80 6.85
N LEU A 85 3.10 -1.63 6.97
CA LEU A 85 1.71 -1.20 6.95
C LEU A 85 1.40 -0.26 8.11
N ILE A 86 1.78 -0.62 9.33
CA ILE A 86 1.56 0.20 10.53
C ILE A 86 2.34 1.52 10.42
N ALA A 87 3.60 1.47 9.99
CA ALA A 87 4.42 2.66 9.79
C ALA A 87 3.80 3.60 8.73
N THR A 88 3.31 3.05 7.62
CA THR A 88 2.61 3.81 6.57
C THR A 88 1.35 4.46 7.11
N ALA A 89 0.52 3.72 7.86
CA ALA A 89 -0.68 4.27 8.48
C ALA A 89 -0.35 5.41 9.47
N LEU A 90 0.71 5.25 10.27
CA LEU A 90 1.18 6.30 11.19
C LEU A 90 1.65 7.55 10.44
N VAL A 91 2.44 7.40 9.38
CA VAL A 91 2.89 8.54 8.57
C VAL A 91 1.70 9.27 7.94
N ILE A 92 0.73 8.55 7.38
CA ILE A 92 -0.50 9.16 6.84
C ILE A 92 -1.24 9.95 7.93
N TYR A 93 -1.43 9.35 9.11
CA TYR A 93 -2.07 10.00 10.24
C TYR A 93 -1.35 11.30 10.62
N TYR A 94 -0.02 11.26 10.78
CA TYR A 94 0.76 12.45 11.12
C TYR A 94 0.71 13.52 10.02
N ILE A 95 0.75 13.15 8.74
CA ILE A 95 0.65 14.12 7.64
C ILE A 95 -0.70 14.82 7.66
N ILE A 96 -1.80 14.08 7.77
CA ILE A 96 -3.16 14.65 7.80
C ILE A 96 -3.33 15.57 9.00
N HIS A 97 -2.86 15.13 10.17
CA HIS A 97 -2.96 15.89 11.41
C HIS A 97 -2.06 17.15 11.40
N LEU A 98 -0.82 17.04 10.92
CA LEU A 98 0.11 18.17 10.80
C LEU A 98 -0.39 19.21 9.79
N ALA A 99 -0.93 18.74 8.66
CA ALA A 99 -1.54 19.60 7.65
C ALA A 99 -2.84 20.26 8.13
N LYS A 100 -3.31 19.95 9.35
CA LYS A 100 -4.57 20.44 9.94
C LYS A 100 -5.78 20.21 9.02
N LEU A 101 -5.72 19.22 8.12
CA LEU A 101 -6.81 18.88 7.22
C LEU A 101 -8.02 18.32 8.00
N ASP A 102 -7.75 17.72 9.17
CA ASP A 102 -8.72 17.33 10.19
C ASP A 102 -9.49 18.52 10.80
N ARG A 103 -8.95 19.76 10.69
CA ARG A 103 -9.59 20.99 11.18
C ARG A 103 -10.36 21.74 10.11
N LEU A 104 -10.16 21.44 8.82
CA LEU A 104 -10.86 22.09 7.70
C LEU A 104 -12.28 21.56 7.51
N ASP A 105 -12.61 20.41 8.10
CA ASP A 105 -13.97 19.87 8.15
C ASP A 105 -14.76 20.32 9.40
N LYS A 106 -14.19 21.21 10.22
CA LYS A 106 -14.94 21.88 11.29
C LYS A 106 -15.81 22.97 10.68
N LYS A 107 -17.10 22.65 10.53
CA LYS A 107 -18.18 23.65 10.45
C LYS A 107 -18.07 24.68 11.57
#